data_AF-A0A2H0C1Z2-F1
#
_entry.id   AF-A0A2H0C1Z2-F1
#
_cell.length_a   1.000
_cell.length_b   1.000
_cell.length_c   1.000
_cell.angle_alpha   90.00
_cell.angle_beta   90.00
_cell.angle_gamma   90.00
#
_symmetry.space_group_name_H-M   'P 1'
#
loop_
_entity.id
_entity.type
_entity.pdbx_description
1 polymer ?
#
loop_
_entity_poly.entity_id
_entity_poly.type
_entity_poly.pdbx_seq_one_letter_code
_entity_poly.pdbx_strand_id
1 'polypeptide(L)'
;MDPKLQPISLSSDILHAWPEYYDIKTESWIAVDPTWENTSGIDYLTSFDLNHIAFVIHGKNPEYPMPAGMYKIENSRDVLIKPVVNQPVEKKEIVIEGIDFPTTISDKKSYQGKFVIKNNGNSYLWQIPVILKANNIVIEKEKFVIPVLVPFEKKTITFDYLAKDKNKKIQGELIINVLQKELLRQKITVIPFIYTLIINIFFFLLGLSILFLVYRVFTKIRHHDH
;
A
#
# COMPACT_ATOMS: atom_id res chain seq x y z
N MET A 1 -41.37 20.16 -2.49
CA MET A 1 -40.17 19.30 -2.28
C MET A 1 -39.73 18.80 -3.65
N ASP A 2 -38.49 19.08 -4.07
CA ASP A 2 -37.98 18.69 -5.40
C ASP A 2 -37.73 17.17 -5.46
N PRO A 3 -38.37 16.42 -6.38
CA PRO A 3 -38.17 14.97 -6.55
C PRO A 3 -36.73 14.56 -6.81
N LYS A 4 -35.87 15.48 -7.31
CA LYS A 4 -34.45 15.20 -7.59
C LYS A 4 -33.58 15.05 -6.34
N LEU A 5 -34.10 15.46 -5.17
CA LEU A 5 -33.40 15.34 -3.88
C LEU A 5 -33.77 14.05 -3.12
N GLN A 6 -34.65 13.21 -3.67
CA GLN A 6 -35.02 11.96 -3.02
C GLN A 6 -33.94 10.90 -3.25
N PRO A 7 -33.53 10.16 -2.21
CA PRO A 7 -32.58 9.07 -2.38
C PRO A 7 -33.19 8.03 -3.32
N ILE A 8 -32.45 7.73 -4.38
CA ILE A 8 -32.77 6.66 -5.32
C ILE A 8 -32.76 5.36 -4.50
N SER A 9 -33.87 4.63 -4.48
CA SER A 9 -33.97 3.31 -3.85
C SER A 9 -32.91 2.38 -4.43
N LEU A 10 -31.76 2.30 -3.78
CA LEU A 10 -30.68 1.41 -4.18
C LEU A 10 -31.13 -0.02 -3.88
N SER A 11 -31.35 -0.81 -4.92
CA SER A 11 -31.84 -2.19 -4.83
C SER A 11 -30.76 -3.21 -4.44
N SER A 12 -29.66 -2.77 -3.82
CA SER A 12 -28.58 -3.62 -3.34
C SER A 12 -28.36 -3.43 -1.85
N ASP A 13 -28.33 -4.54 -1.12
CA ASP A 13 -27.96 -4.59 0.30
C ASP A 13 -26.47 -4.27 0.45
N ILE A 14 -26.18 -2.98 0.66
CA ILE A 14 -24.85 -2.52 1.05
C ILE A 14 -24.85 -2.50 2.57
N LEU A 15 -23.94 -3.27 3.18
CA LEU A 15 -23.69 -3.23 4.61
C LEU A 15 -23.52 -1.77 5.05
N HIS A 16 -24.47 -1.30 5.84
CA HIS A 16 -24.47 0.03 6.44
C HIS A 16 -24.19 -0.12 7.93
N ALA A 17 -23.22 0.64 8.44
CA ALA A 17 -22.80 0.57 9.83
C ALA A 17 -22.53 1.98 10.34
N TRP A 18 -22.96 2.25 11.56
CA TRP A 18 -22.74 3.52 12.24
C TRP A 18 -22.22 3.27 13.66
N PRO A 19 -21.39 4.17 14.22
CA PRO A 19 -20.99 4.11 15.63
C PRO A 19 -22.15 4.45 16.57
N GLU A 20 -22.16 3.83 17.74
CA GLU A 20 -23.02 4.23 18.86
C GLU A 20 -22.15 4.62 20.05
N TYR A 21 -22.58 5.63 20.81
CA TYR A 21 -21.96 5.97 22.09
C TYR A 21 -22.99 5.90 23.21
N TYR A 22 -22.53 5.54 24.41
CA TYR A 22 -23.40 5.52 25.59
C TYR A 22 -23.43 6.91 26.23
N ASP A 23 -24.59 7.55 26.22
CA ASP A 23 -24.80 8.82 26.92
C ASP A 23 -25.19 8.55 28.37
N ILE A 24 -24.29 8.94 29.29
CA ILE A 24 -24.45 8.73 30.73
C ILE A 24 -25.62 9.55 31.30
N LYS A 25 -25.99 10.68 30.68
CA LYS A 25 -27.06 11.54 31.20
C LYS A 25 -28.44 11.00 30.90
N THR A 26 -28.60 10.39 29.73
CA THR A 26 -29.85 9.79 29.25
C THR A 26 -29.88 8.28 29.47
N GLU A 27 -28.80 7.71 30.04
CA GLU A 27 -28.59 6.28 30.30
C GLU A 27 -28.88 5.39 29.08
N SER A 28 -28.65 5.93 27.88
CA SER A 28 -29.08 5.35 26.61
C SER A 28 -27.94 5.29 25.58
N TRP A 29 -27.99 4.28 24.71
CA TRP A 29 -27.11 4.21 23.53
C TRP A 29 -27.64 5.15 22.45
N ILE A 30 -26.80 6.07 22.01
CA ILE A 30 -27.10 7.05 20.98
C ILE A 30 -26.36 6.66 19.70
N ALA A 31 -27.12 6.32 18.67
CA ALA A 31 -26.61 6.07 17.33
C ALA A 31 -26.16 7.37 16.66
N VAL A 32 -24.98 7.35 16.03
CA VAL A 32 -24.41 8.49 15.31
C VAL A 32 -24.05 8.05 13.90
N ASP A 33 -24.83 8.49 12.91
CA ASP A 33 -24.61 8.14 11.51
C ASP A 33 -24.34 9.39 10.65
N PRO A 34 -23.06 9.74 10.39
CA PRO A 34 -22.70 10.92 9.59
C PRO A 34 -22.89 10.72 8.08
N THR A 35 -23.30 9.52 7.64
CA THR A 35 -23.27 9.15 6.21
C THR A 35 -24.35 9.88 5.41
N TRP A 36 -25.48 10.19 6.05
CA TRP A 36 -26.59 10.90 5.42
C TRP A 36 -26.28 12.38 5.23
N GLU A 37 -25.64 13.02 6.21
CA GLU A 37 -25.26 14.44 6.15
C GLU A 37 -24.33 14.74 4.97
N ASN A 38 -23.30 13.92 4.77
CA ASN A 38 -22.35 14.12 3.67
C ASN A 38 -22.97 13.85 2.29
N THR A 39 -23.98 12.98 2.21
CA THR A 39 -24.57 12.56 0.93
C THR A 39 -25.68 13.50 0.46
N SER A 40 -26.45 14.10 1.38
CA SER A 40 -27.55 15.01 1.01
C SER A 40 -27.29 16.49 1.33
N GLY A 41 -26.22 16.82 2.08
CA GLY A 41 -25.86 18.20 2.43
C GLY A 41 -26.78 18.87 3.45
N ILE A 42 -27.56 18.07 4.17
CA ILE A 42 -28.49 18.49 5.22
C ILE A 42 -27.91 18.06 6.57
N ASP A 43 -28.02 18.86 7.62
CA ASP A 43 -27.56 18.48 8.98
C ASP A 43 -28.55 17.50 9.61
N TYR A 44 -28.19 16.20 9.65
CA TYR A 44 -28.97 15.13 10.29
C TYR A 44 -28.65 14.96 11.76
N LEU A 45 -27.57 15.57 12.24
CA LEU A 45 -27.04 15.33 13.58
C LEU A 45 -27.70 16.24 14.62
N THR A 46 -27.99 17.48 14.25
CA THR A 46 -28.55 18.48 15.18
C THR A 46 -30.01 18.84 14.88
N SER A 47 -30.52 18.50 13.69
CA SER A 47 -31.89 18.79 13.29
C SER A 47 -32.84 17.64 13.63
N PHE A 48 -33.63 17.80 14.70
CA PHE A 48 -34.76 16.90 14.96
C PHE A 48 -35.91 17.24 14.00
N ASP A 49 -35.97 16.53 12.87
CA ASP A 49 -37.09 16.66 11.92
C ASP A 49 -37.86 15.33 11.77
N LEU A 50 -39.15 15.44 11.39
CA LEU A 50 -40.07 14.30 11.23
C LEU A 50 -39.82 13.47 9.95
N ASN A 51 -38.93 13.91 9.05
CA ASN A 51 -38.51 13.14 7.88
C ASN A 51 -37.60 11.95 8.26
N HIS A 52 -37.15 11.88 9.51
CA HIS A 52 -36.38 10.76 10.10
C HIS A 52 -37.25 9.73 10.82
N ILE A 53 -38.58 9.94 10.89
CA ILE A 53 -39.50 9.00 11.53
C ILE A 53 -40.14 8.12 10.45
N ALA A 54 -39.69 6.87 10.38
CA ALA A 54 -40.37 5.86 9.57
C ALA A 54 -41.51 5.23 10.38
N PHE A 55 -42.76 5.57 10.04
CA PHE A 55 -43.93 4.87 10.57
C PHE A 55 -44.13 3.57 9.81
N VAL A 56 -43.97 2.44 10.50
CA VAL A 56 -44.39 1.14 9.98
C VAL A 56 -45.85 0.94 10.38
N ILE A 57 -46.75 0.98 9.40
CA ILE A 57 -48.17 0.71 9.64
C ILE A 57 -48.37 -0.79 9.60
N HIS A 58 -48.42 -1.40 10.79
CA HIS A 58 -48.81 -2.80 10.94
C HIS A 58 -50.29 -2.94 10.59
N GLY A 59 -50.59 -3.80 9.62
CA GLY A 59 -51.96 -4.09 9.19
C GLY A 59 -52.63 -5.07 10.14
N LYS A 60 -53.26 -6.11 9.58
CA LYS A 60 -53.86 -7.19 10.39
C LYS A 60 -52.83 -8.07 11.11
N ASN A 61 -51.56 -7.99 10.71
CA ASN A 61 -50.48 -8.77 11.29
C ASN A 61 -49.65 -7.86 12.21
N PRO A 62 -49.60 -8.10 13.52
CA PRO A 62 -48.77 -7.32 14.43
C PRO A 62 -47.26 -7.50 14.19
N GLU A 63 -46.84 -8.53 13.47
CA GLU A 63 -45.42 -8.81 13.18
C GLU A 63 -44.96 -8.31 11.79
N TYR A 64 -45.88 -7.80 10.94
CA TYR A 64 -45.56 -7.38 9.58
C TYR A 64 -46.34 -6.11 9.15
N PRO A 65 -45.73 -5.16 8.41
CA PRO A 65 -44.41 -5.20 7.79
C PRO A 65 -43.26 -5.21 8.78
N MET A 66 -42.13 -5.80 8.39
CA MET A 66 -40.91 -5.65 9.18
C MET A 66 -40.44 -4.19 9.14
N PRO A 67 -39.74 -3.70 10.17
CA PRO A 67 -39.11 -2.39 10.16
C PRO A 67 -38.23 -2.16 8.92
N ALA A 68 -38.14 -0.91 8.46
CA ALA A 68 -37.20 -0.55 7.41
C ALA A 68 -35.77 -0.99 7.79
N GLY A 69 -35.07 -1.67 6.88
CA GLY A 69 -33.75 -2.27 7.14
C GLY A 69 -33.74 -3.74 7.57
N MET A 70 -34.89 -4.33 7.91
CA MET A 70 -35.01 -5.76 8.28
C MET A 70 -35.32 -6.68 7.08
N TYR A 71 -35.54 -6.12 5.90
CA TYR A 71 -35.83 -6.88 4.69
C TYR A 71 -34.56 -7.53 4.14
N LYS A 72 -34.34 -8.81 4.45
CA LYS A 72 -33.27 -9.59 3.84
C LYS A 72 -33.65 -10.01 2.43
N ILE A 73 -32.82 -9.64 1.45
CA ILE A 73 -32.86 -10.21 0.10
C ILE A 73 -31.91 -11.42 0.01
N GLU A 74 -32.12 -12.30 -0.98
CA GLU A 74 -31.35 -13.56 -1.16
C GLU A 74 -29.82 -13.35 -1.28
N ASN A 75 -29.37 -12.12 -1.56
CA ASN A 75 -27.97 -11.74 -1.74
C ASN A 75 -27.49 -10.74 -0.67
N SER A 76 -27.91 -10.96 0.58
CA SER A 76 -27.58 -10.08 1.72
C SER A 76 -26.16 -10.28 2.26
N ARG A 77 -25.52 -9.19 2.69
CA ARG A 77 -24.19 -9.21 3.32
C ARG A 77 -24.32 -9.26 4.84
N ASP A 78 -24.77 -10.41 5.34
CA ASP A 78 -25.00 -10.63 6.76
C ASP A 78 -23.70 -10.70 7.59
N VAL A 79 -23.68 -10.03 8.75
CA VAL A 79 -22.65 -10.23 9.78
C VAL A 79 -23.13 -11.30 10.76
N LEU A 80 -22.47 -12.44 10.78
CA LEU A 80 -22.78 -13.53 11.72
C LEU A 80 -22.03 -13.32 13.04
N ILE A 81 -22.76 -12.91 14.07
CA ILE A 81 -22.23 -12.76 15.43
C ILE A 81 -22.45 -14.08 16.18
N LYS A 82 -21.37 -14.73 16.60
CA LYS A 82 -21.41 -15.93 17.44
C LYS A 82 -20.74 -15.65 18.78
N PRO A 83 -21.33 -16.07 19.90
CA PRO A 83 -20.64 -16.03 21.17
C PRO A 83 -19.44 -16.98 21.11
N VAL A 84 -18.29 -16.50 21.57
CA VAL A 84 -17.06 -17.29 21.71
C VAL A 84 -16.74 -17.45 23.19
N VAL A 85 -16.39 -18.67 23.59
CA VAL A 85 -16.07 -19.00 25.00
C VAL A 85 -14.69 -18.43 25.38
N ASN A 86 -13.76 -18.41 24.42
CA ASN A 86 -12.40 -17.96 24.65
C ASN A 86 -12.22 -16.54 24.12
N GLN A 87 -11.46 -15.74 24.87
CA GLN A 87 -11.05 -14.42 24.41
C GLN A 87 -10.17 -14.55 23.15
N PRO A 88 -10.37 -13.71 22.12
CA PRO A 88 -9.50 -13.68 20.96
C PRO A 88 -8.05 -13.42 21.39
N VAL A 89 -7.12 -14.27 20.95
CA VAL A 89 -5.70 -14.09 21.24
C VAL A 89 -5.12 -13.03 20.31
N GLU A 90 -4.39 -12.08 20.89
CA GLU A 90 -3.67 -11.07 20.13
C GLU A 90 -2.49 -11.71 19.37
N LYS A 91 -2.54 -11.66 18.04
CA LYS A 91 -1.46 -12.10 17.14
C LYS A 91 -0.75 -10.87 16.60
N LYS A 92 0.51 -10.69 16.99
CA LYS A 92 1.41 -9.66 16.46
C LYS A 92 2.34 -10.31 15.44
N GLU A 93 2.06 -10.08 14.17
CA GLU A 93 2.83 -10.66 13.07
C GLU A 93 3.10 -9.59 12.02
N ILE A 94 4.37 -9.39 11.70
CA ILE A 94 4.80 -8.49 10.63
C ILE A 94 5.54 -9.29 9.59
N VAL A 95 5.24 -9.02 8.33
CA VAL A 95 5.91 -9.61 7.18
C VAL A 95 6.35 -8.53 6.19
N ILE A 96 7.39 -8.83 5.42
CA ILE A 96 7.76 -8.05 4.24
C ILE A 96 7.15 -8.77 3.03
N GLU A 97 6.17 -8.14 2.39
CA GLU A 97 5.42 -8.75 1.27
C GLU A 97 6.10 -8.53 -0.08
N GLY A 98 6.88 -7.45 -0.20
CA GLY A 98 7.59 -7.14 -1.44
C GLY A 98 8.78 -6.25 -1.19
N ILE A 99 9.81 -6.43 -2.01
CA ILE A 99 10.98 -5.56 -2.05
C ILE A 99 11.34 -5.28 -3.51
N ASP A 100 11.55 -4.00 -3.80
CA ASP A 100 12.19 -3.53 -5.01
C ASP A 100 13.58 -3.05 -4.61
N PHE A 101 14.50 -4.00 -4.74
CA PHE A 101 15.91 -3.81 -4.48
C PHE A 101 16.67 -4.67 -5.50
N PRO A 102 17.41 -4.07 -6.43
CA PRO A 102 18.10 -4.79 -7.48
C PRO A 102 19.24 -5.65 -6.93
N THR A 103 19.53 -6.75 -7.62
CA THR A 103 20.66 -7.62 -7.26
C THR A 103 22.01 -7.04 -7.66
N THR A 104 22.02 -6.02 -8.53
CA THR A 104 23.23 -5.39 -9.04
C THR A 104 23.05 -3.88 -9.17
N ILE A 105 24.06 -3.12 -8.73
CA ILE A 105 24.12 -1.65 -8.89
C ILE A 105 25.49 -1.20 -9.40
N SER A 106 25.54 0.01 -9.94
CA SER A 106 26.78 0.72 -10.25
C SER A 106 27.17 1.62 -9.08
N ASP A 107 28.45 1.81 -8.87
CA ASP A 107 29.01 2.73 -7.87
C ASP A 107 28.94 4.24 -8.24
N LYS A 108 28.33 4.60 -9.38
CA LYS A 108 28.29 5.99 -9.87
C LYS A 108 27.26 6.89 -9.19
N LYS A 109 26.07 6.36 -8.87
CA LYS A 109 24.90 7.15 -8.47
C LYS A 109 24.23 6.61 -7.21
N SER A 110 23.38 7.43 -6.61
CA SER A 110 22.42 6.99 -5.59
C SER A 110 21.23 6.28 -6.25
N TYR A 111 20.65 5.35 -5.52
CA TYR A 111 19.51 4.53 -5.91
C TYR A 111 18.43 4.64 -4.84
N GLN A 112 17.18 4.48 -5.25
CA GLN A 112 16.05 4.41 -4.35
C GLN A 112 15.52 2.98 -4.31
N GLY A 113 15.45 2.42 -3.12
CA GLY A 113 14.83 1.13 -2.85
C GLY A 113 13.45 1.33 -2.23
N LYS A 114 12.57 0.34 -2.42
CA LYS A 114 11.27 0.31 -1.72
C LYS A 114 10.99 -1.07 -1.17
N PHE A 115 10.35 -1.13 -0.01
CA PHE A 115 9.82 -2.38 0.52
C PHE A 115 8.43 -2.16 1.11
N VAL A 116 7.62 -3.21 1.10
CA VAL A 116 6.26 -3.21 1.62
C VAL A 116 6.23 -4.02 2.90
N ILE A 117 5.94 -3.33 4.00
CA ILE A 117 5.69 -3.95 5.29
C ILE A 117 4.19 -4.16 5.47
N LYS A 118 3.79 -5.34 5.95
CA LYS A 118 2.40 -5.69 6.22
C LYS A 118 2.26 -6.18 7.65
N ASN A 119 1.22 -5.71 8.34
CA ASN A 119 0.75 -6.33 9.55
C ASN A 119 -0.10 -7.55 9.18
N ASN A 120 0.44 -8.76 9.35
CA ASN A 120 -0.28 -10.01 9.13
C ASN A 120 -0.99 -10.52 10.42
N GLY A 121 -0.90 -9.75 11.50
CA GLY A 121 -1.59 -9.99 12.76
C GLY A 121 -3.03 -9.51 12.76
N ASN A 122 -3.73 -9.78 13.87
CA ASN A 122 -5.13 -9.39 14.10
C ASN A 122 -5.27 -8.18 15.05
N SER A 123 -4.17 -7.46 15.31
CA SER A 123 -4.09 -6.39 16.30
C SER A 123 -3.39 -5.15 15.77
N TYR A 124 -3.66 -3.99 16.37
CA TYR A 124 -2.97 -2.74 16.05
C TYR A 124 -1.52 -2.78 16.54
N LEU A 125 -0.59 -2.37 15.69
CA LEU A 125 0.82 -2.28 16.04
C LEU A 125 1.22 -0.80 16.08
N TRP A 126 1.76 -0.37 17.22
CA TRP A 126 2.14 1.02 17.48
C TRP A 126 3.65 1.18 17.55
N GLN A 127 4.14 2.35 17.14
CA GLN A 127 5.55 2.77 17.25
C GLN A 127 6.54 1.70 16.79
N ILE A 128 6.34 1.18 15.59
CA ILE A 128 7.10 0.04 15.06
C ILE A 128 8.49 0.54 14.62
N PRO A 129 9.58 0.15 15.29
CA PRO A 129 10.92 0.52 14.87
C PRO A 129 11.33 -0.35 13.68
N VAL A 130 11.81 0.29 12.62
CA VAL A 130 12.40 -0.35 11.45
C VAL A 130 13.85 0.11 11.32
N ILE A 131 14.76 -0.86 11.25
CA ILE A 131 16.20 -0.62 11.18
C ILE A 131 16.74 -1.35 9.95
N LEU A 132 17.27 -0.58 9.01
CA LEU A 132 18.01 -1.07 7.87
C LEU A 132 19.49 -1.18 8.24
N LYS A 133 20.08 -2.35 8.03
CA LYS A 133 21.53 -2.55 8.15
C LYS A 133 22.06 -2.93 6.78
N ALA A 134 23.21 -2.38 6.41
CA ALA A 134 23.86 -2.72 5.16
C ALA A 134 25.35 -2.98 5.33
N ASN A 135 25.88 -3.83 4.46
CA ASN A 135 27.31 -3.99 4.27
C ASN A 135 27.68 -3.61 2.83
N ASN A 136 28.81 -2.92 2.66
CA ASN A 136 29.33 -2.45 1.36
C ASN A 136 28.41 -1.48 0.58
N ILE A 137 27.32 -1.03 1.21
CA ILE A 137 26.39 -0.01 0.76
C ILE A 137 26.09 0.91 1.95
N VAL A 138 25.91 2.20 1.66
CA VAL A 138 25.51 3.21 2.62
C VAL A 138 24.03 3.52 2.37
N ILE A 139 23.25 3.54 3.45
CA ILE A 139 21.83 3.94 3.43
C ILE A 139 21.74 5.32 4.07
N GLU A 140 21.10 6.27 3.40
CA GLU A 140 21.01 7.65 3.90
C GLU A 140 20.20 7.74 5.19
N LYS A 141 19.12 6.95 5.28
CA LYS A 141 18.26 6.84 6.46
C LYS A 141 18.10 5.39 6.88
N GLU A 142 18.81 5.00 7.93
CA GLU A 142 18.83 3.62 8.43
C GLU A 142 17.69 3.31 9.42
N LYS A 143 17.11 4.33 10.05
CA LYS A 143 16.12 4.17 11.14
C LYS A 143 14.82 4.87 10.82
N PHE A 144 13.72 4.16 11.01
CA PHE A 144 12.37 4.65 10.82
C PHE A 144 11.49 4.21 12.00
N VAL A 145 10.46 4.99 12.28
CA VAL A 145 9.41 4.60 13.23
C VAL A 145 8.08 4.75 12.50
N ILE A 146 7.33 3.64 12.40
CA ILE A 146 5.98 3.66 11.86
C ILE A 146 5.04 3.95 13.04
N PRO A 147 4.25 5.06 13.01
CA PRO A 147 3.39 5.42 14.14
C PRO A 147 2.36 4.35 14.47
N VAL A 148 1.69 3.84 13.43
CA VAL A 148 0.64 2.83 13.53
C VAL A 148 0.63 1.96 12.27
N LEU A 149 0.31 0.68 12.44
CA LEU A 149 0.00 -0.26 11.37
C LEU A 149 -1.18 -1.13 11.82
N VAL A 150 -2.35 -0.92 11.21
CA VAL A 150 -3.60 -1.61 11.55
C VAL A 150 -3.61 -3.05 10.99
N PRO A 151 -4.48 -3.95 11.46
CA PRO A 151 -4.54 -5.33 10.96
C PRO A 151 -4.67 -5.39 9.43
N PHE A 152 -3.83 -6.19 8.78
CA PHE A 152 -3.75 -6.35 7.32
C PHE A 152 -3.37 -5.11 6.52
N GLU A 153 -3.06 -3.98 7.18
CA GLU A 153 -2.54 -2.79 6.53
C GLU A 153 -1.17 -3.06 5.91
N LYS A 154 -0.97 -2.48 4.73
CA LYS A 154 0.31 -2.46 4.02
C LYS A 154 0.84 -1.05 3.99
N LYS A 155 2.12 -0.89 4.28
CA LYS A 155 2.80 0.40 4.17
C LYS A 155 4.05 0.25 3.31
N THR A 156 4.22 1.17 2.37
CA THR A 156 5.42 1.22 1.53
C THR A 156 6.43 2.16 2.18
N ILE A 157 7.66 1.68 2.33
CA ILE A 157 8.78 2.46 2.84
C ILE A 157 9.81 2.57 1.73
N THR A 158 10.24 3.79 1.44
CA THR A 158 11.33 4.10 0.53
C THR A 158 12.59 4.44 1.31
N PHE A 159 13.74 4.10 0.73
CA PHE A 159 15.04 4.42 1.30
C PHE A 159 16.06 4.64 0.18
N ASP A 160 16.93 5.62 0.36
CA ASP A 160 17.97 5.95 -0.61
C ASP A 160 19.30 5.31 -0.17
N TYR A 161 20.04 4.77 -1.15
CA TYR A 161 21.26 4.01 -0.90
C TYR A 161 22.27 4.14 -2.03
N LEU A 162 23.55 4.01 -1.69
CA LEU A 162 24.68 4.16 -2.62
C LEU A 162 25.83 3.23 -2.25
N ALA A 163 26.68 2.90 -3.23
CA ALA A 163 27.84 2.04 -3.00
C ALA A 163 28.83 2.68 -2.00
N LYS A 164 29.27 1.91 -1.00
CA LYS A 164 30.20 2.41 0.01
C LYS A 164 31.57 2.75 -0.58
N ASP A 165 32.11 1.83 -1.37
CA ASP A 165 33.40 1.99 -2.04
C ASP A 165 33.21 2.15 -3.54
N LYS A 166 34.03 3.02 -4.14
CA LYS A 166 34.08 3.22 -5.59
C LYS A 166 35.18 2.36 -6.22
N ASN A 167 35.02 2.08 -7.50
CA ASN A 167 35.97 1.40 -8.39
C ASN A 167 36.33 -0.03 -7.99
N LYS A 168 35.51 -0.70 -7.16
CA LYS A 168 35.71 -2.10 -6.77
C LYS A 168 34.44 -2.91 -6.98
N LYS A 169 34.60 -4.11 -7.53
CA LYS A 169 33.51 -5.09 -7.57
C LYS A 169 33.41 -5.75 -6.19
N ILE A 170 32.31 -5.51 -5.49
CA ILE A 170 32.12 -5.99 -4.11
C ILE A 170 30.71 -6.55 -3.94
N GLN A 171 30.59 -7.56 -3.07
CA GLN A 171 29.30 -8.09 -2.65
C GLN A 171 28.87 -7.40 -1.36
N GLY A 172 27.67 -6.85 -1.36
CA GLY A 172 27.02 -6.26 -0.20
C GLY A 172 25.77 -7.03 0.20
N GLU A 173 25.19 -6.60 1.31
CA GLU A 173 23.93 -7.13 1.81
C GLU A 173 23.09 -6.00 2.40
N LEU A 174 21.77 -6.15 2.28
CA LEU A 174 20.74 -5.36 2.92
C LEU A 174 19.98 -6.27 3.89
N ILE A 175 19.85 -5.84 5.14
CA ILE A 175 19.12 -6.53 6.20
C ILE A 175 18.05 -5.58 6.73
N ILE A 176 16.79 -6.02 6.72
CA ILE A 176 15.66 -5.26 7.25
C ILE A 176 15.22 -5.89 8.56
N ASN A 177 15.41 -5.14 9.65
CA ASN A 177 14.97 -5.53 10.97
C ASN A 177 13.72 -4.73 11.36
N VAL A 178 12.72 -5.43 11.89
CA VAL A 178 11.50 -4.82 12.42
C VAL A 178 11.21 -5.43 13.78
N LEU A 179 10.93 -4.60 14.79
CA LEU A 179 10.73 -5.06 16.19
C LEU A 179 11.88 -5.95 16.68
N GLN A 180 13.13 -5.58 16.34
CA GLN A 180 14.35 -6.33 16.68
C GLN A 180 14.47 -7.74 16.05
N LYS A 181 13.55 -8.11 15.16
CA LYS A 181 13.61 -9.36 14.39
C LYS A 181 14.06 -9.08 12.97
N GLU A 182 14.97 -9.90 12.45
CA GLU A 182 15.33 -9.92 11.03
C GLU A 182 14.15 -10.48 10.22
N LEU A 183 13.60 -9.67 9.32
CA LEU A 183 12.51 -10.09 8.44
C LEU A 183 12.97 -10.35 7.01
N LEU A 184 14.05 -9.72 6.58
CA LEU A 184 14.57 -9.86 5.23
C LEU A 184 16.08 -9.69 5.20
N ARG A 185 16.73 -10.51 4.38
CA ARG A 185 18.13 -10.38 3.98
C ARG A 185 18.26 -10.52 2.48
N GLN A 186 18.83 -9.53 1.82
CA GLN A 186 19.03 -9.55 0.38
C GLN A 186 20.47 -9.21 0.01
N LYS A 187 21.04 -10.00 -0.90
CA LYS A 187 22.39 -9.79 -1.43
C LYS A 187 22.36 -8.86 -2.63
N ILE A 188 23.44 -8.11 -2.81
CA ILE A 188 23.60 -7.15 -3.89
C ILE A 188 25.07 -7.08 -4.32
N THR A 189 25.29 -6.97 -5.62
CA THR A 189 26.62 -6.82 -6.20
C THR A 189 26.82 -5.40 -6.69
N VAL A 190 27.87 -4.74 -6.21
CA VAL A 190 28.29 -3.43 -6.70
C VAL A 190 29.31 -3.66 -7.82
N ILE A 191 29.09 -3.02 -8.97
CA ILE A 191 29.98 -3.07 -10.13
C ILE A 191 30.58 -1.68 -10.37
N PRO A 192 31.90 -1.60 -10.61
CA PRO A 192 32.55 -0.36 -11.01
C PRO A 192 31.96 0.23 -12.29
N PHE A 193 31.62 1.51 -12.26
CA PHE A 193 31.18 2.25 -13.44
C PHE A 193 32.25 2.24 -14.54
N ILE A 194 33.53 2.19 -14.17
CA ILE A 194 34.66 2.10 -15.10
C ILE A 194 34.50 0.91 -16.06
N TYR A 195 33.99 -0.23 -15.60
CA TYR A 195 33.82 -1.40 -16.49
C TYR A 195 32.80 -1.12 -17.60
N THR A 196 31.70 -0.46 -17.26
CA THR A 196 30.71 -0.05 -18.26
C THR A 196 31.28 1.00 -19.21
N LEU A 197 32.13 1.90 -18.70
CA LEU A 197 32.79 2.93 -19.51
C LEU A 197 33.77 2.31 -20.52
N ILE A 198 34.60 1.35 -20.09
CA ILE A 198 35.56 0.64 -20.96
C ILE A 198 34.84 -0.11 -22.08
N ILE A 199 33.75 -0.83 -21.75
CA ILE A 199 32.96 -1.56 -22.73
C ILE A 199 32.35 -0.58 -23.77
N ASN A 200 31.81 0.55 -23.33
CA ASN A 200 31.25 1.55 -24.23
C ASN A 200 32.32 2.17 -25.15
N ILE A 201 33.51 2.48 -24.61
CA ILE A 201 34.64 2.97 -25.40
C ILE A 201 35.08 1.92 -26.43
N PHE A 202 35.13 0.65 -26.04
CA PHE A 202 35.49 -0.44 -26.95
C PHE A 202 34.51 -0.56 -28.11
N PHE A 203 33.20 -0.57 -27.86
CA PHE A 203 32.19 -0.61 -28.92
C PHE A 203 32.23 0.63 -29.82
N PHE A 204 32.50 1.81 -29.25
CA PHE A 204 32.66 3.04 -30.02
C PHE A 204 33.87 2.95 -30.96
N LEU A 205 35.02 2.49 -30.47
CA LEU A 205 36.24 2.28 -31.28
C LEU A 205 36.04 1.20 -32.35
N LEU A 206 35.35 0.11 -32.02
CA LEU A 206 34.99 -0.94 -32.96
C LEU A 206 34.12 -0.38 -34.10
N GLY A 207 33.10 0.43 -33.76
CA GLY A 207 32.25 1.11 -34.73
C GLY A 207 33.04 2.04 -35.66
N LEU A 208 33.96 2.84 -35.12
CA LEU A 208 34.86 3.68 -35.91
C LEU A 208 35.76 2.86 -36.84
N SER A 209 36.30 1.73 -36.36
CA SER A 209 37.13 0.84 -37.16
C SER A 209 36.35 0.23 -38.33
N ILE A 210 35.09 -0.17 -38.10
CA ILE A 210 34.21 -0.70 -39.15
C ILE A 210 33.90 0.38 -40.19
N LEU A 211 33.54 1.60 -39.74
CA LEU A 211 33.30 2.75 -40.62
C LEU A 211 34.51 3.07 -41.49
N PHE A 212 35.71 3.06 -40.91
CA PHE A 212 36.96 3.27 -41.64
C PHE A 212 37.21 2.19 -42.70
N LEU A 213 36.96 0.92 -42.38
CA LEU A 213 37.08 -0.18 -43.33
C LEU A 213 36.07 -0.05 -44.49
N VAL A 214 34.82 0.29 -44.19
CA VAL A 214 33.79 0.53 -45.22
C VAL A 214 34.20 1.68 -46.13
N TYR A 215 34.62 2.81 -45.56
CA TYR A 215 35.13 3.95 -46.34
C TYR A 215 36.27 3.54 -47.28
N ARG A 216 37.24 2.76 -46.77
CA ARG A 216 38.37 2.28 -47.57
C ARG A 216 37.93 1.36 -48.72
N VAL A 217 36.97 0.47 -48.49
CA VAL A 217 36.43 -0.41 -49.56
C VAL A 217 35.74 0.43 -50.63
N PHE A 218 34.90 1.40 -50.26
CA PHE A 218 34.22 2.29 -51.21
C PHE A 218 35.21 3.10 -52.07
N THR A 219 36.25 3.66 -51.44
CA THR A 219 37.29 4.41 -52.20
C THR A 219 38.07 3.52 -53.17
N LYS A 220 38.31 2.25 -52.83
CA LYS A 220 39.02 1.29 -53.69
C LYS A 220 38.19 0.85 -54.90
N ILE A 221 36.88 0.64 -54.73
CA ILE A 221 35.95 0.32 -55.83
C ILE A 221 35.89 1.48 -56.82
N ARG A 222 35.75 2.72 -56.32
CA ARG A 222 35.69 3.92 -57.15
C ARG A 222 36.97 4.21 -57.96
N HIS A 223 38.10 3.63 -57.57
CA HIS A 223 39.36 3.70 -58.33
C HIS A 223 39.54 2.58 -59.36
N HIS A 224 38.74 1.52 -59.35
CA HIS A 224 38.79 0.45 -60.35
C HIS A 224 37.83 0.70 -61.55
N ASP A 225 36.89 1.63 -61.42
CA ASP A 225 35.94 2.01 -62.48
C ASP A 225 36.41 3.20 -63.35
N HIS A 226 37.71 3.52 -63.31
CA HIS A 226 38.35 4.57 -64.13
C HIS A 226 39.49 4.03 -64.99
#